data_AF-A0A645C536-F1
#
_entry.id   AF-A0A645C536-F1
#
_cell.length_a   1.000
_cell.length_b   1.000
_cell.length_c   1.000
_cell.angle_alpha   90.00
_cell.angle_beta   90.00
_cell.angle_gamma   90.00
#
_symmetry.space_group_name_H-M   'P 1'
#
loop_
_entity.id
_entity.type
_entity.pdbx_description
1 polymer ?
#
loop_
_entity_poly.entity_id
_entity_poly.type
_entity_poly.pdbx_seq_one_letter_code
_entity_poly.pdbx_strand_id
1 'polypeptide(L)' 'MTETKKIKCPDCETEILLSGTEEVGDILECSECGTEVEITSINPLSFRELVEEK' A
#
# COMPACT_ATOMS: atom_id res chain seq x y z
N MET A 1 8.87 -9.61 17.13
CA MET A 1 9.56 -9.65 15.83
C MET A 1 8.63 -8.96 14.86
N THR A 2 8.88 -7.70 14.51
CA THR A 2 8.05 -6.96 13.55
C THR A 2 8.53 -7.33 12.15
N GLU A 3 7.68 -8.00 11.38
CA GLU A 3 7.96 -8.36 9.98
C GLU A 3 7.74 -7.13 9.10
N THR A 4 8.82 -6.52 8.64
CA THR A 4 8.75 -5.48 7.61
C THR A 4 8.35 -6.13 6.29
N LYS A 5 7.15 -5.82 5.79
CA LYS A 5 6.65 -6.32 4.50
C LYS A 5 7.01 -5.30 3.41
N LYS A 6 7.05 -5.72 2.15
CA LYS A 6 7.33 -4.83 1.01
C LYS A 6 6.34 -5.13 -0.10
N ILE A 7 5.82 -4.09 -0.74
CA ILE A 7 4.95 -4.22 -1.92
C ILE A 7 5.44 -3.32 -3.06
N LYS A 8 5.00 -3.62 -4.28
CA LYS A 8 5.29 -2.79 -5.45
C LYS A 8 4.10 -1.91 -5.79
N CYS A 9 4.24 -0.59 -5.68
CA CYS A 9 3.20 0.35 -6.10
C CYS A 9 2.73 0.06 -7.54
N PRO A 10 1.43 -0.01 -7.86
CA PRO A 10 0.95 -0.31 -9.21
C PRO A 10 1.12 0.87 -10.18
N ASP A 11 1.31 2.09 -9.66
CA ASP A 11 1.44 3.31 -10.46
C ASP A 11 2.90 3.57 -10.87
N CYS A 12 3.81 3.63 -9.88
CA CYS A 12 5.22 3.92 -10.11
C CYS A 12 6.14 2.70 -10.03
N GLU A 13 5.59 1.51 -9.79
CA GLU A 13 6.33 0.24 -9.65
C GLU A 13 7.39 0.20 -8.54
N THR A 14 7.39 1.20 -7.64
CA THR A 14 8.37 1.33 -6.55
C THR A 14 8.08 0.40 -5.37
N GLU A 15 9.09 0.11 -4.55
CA GLU A 15 8.94 -0.67 -3.33
C GLU A 15 8.43 0.19 -2.16
N ILE A 16 7.20 -0.05 -1.71
CA ILE A 16 6.65 0.56 -0.50
C ILE A 16 6.96 -0.36 0.69
N LEU A 17 7.59 0.22 1.71
CA LEU A 17 7.91 -0.44 2.97
C LEU A 17 6.71 -0.41 3.91
N LEU A 18 6.30 -1.59 4.34
CA LEU A 18 5.17 -1.86 5.22
C LEU A 18 5.72 -2.27 6.59
N SER A 19 5.15 -1.73 7.66
CA SER A 19 5.58 -2.05 9.04
C SER A 19 5.04 -3.41 9.51
N GLY A 20 4.15 -4.04 8.74
CA GLY A 20 3.50 -5.31 9.06
C GLY A 20 2.42 -5.18 10.13
N THR A 21 2.07 -3.95 10.51
CA THR A 21 0.97 -3.56 11.38
C THR A 21 -0.29 -3.20 10.61
N GLU A 22 -0.20 -3.17 9.29
CA GLU A 22 -1.24 -2.64 8.41
C GLU A 22 -2.35 -3.67 8.20
N GLU A 23 -3.58 -3.19 8.20
CA GLU A 23 -4.79 -4.00 8.14
C GLU A 23 -5.58 -3.71 6.86
N VAL A 24 -6.51 -4.61 6.51
CA VAL A 24 -7.40 -4.36 5.38
C VAL A 24 -8.28 -3.14 5.69
N GLY A 25 -8.31 -2.18 4.77
CA GLY A 25 -8.94 -0.87 4.93
C GLY A 25 -7.97 0.24 5.36
N ASP A 26 -6.71 -0.09 5.66
CA ASP A 26 -5.69 0.91 5.97
C ASP A 26 -5.29 1.67 4.69
N ILE A 27 -5.11 2.99 4.82
CA ILE A 27 -4.73 3.88 3.71
C ILE A 27 -3.25 4.24 3.87
N LEU A 28 -2.49 3.98 2.82
CA LEU A 28 -1.07 4.24 2.75
C LEU A 28 -0.79 5.22 1.61
N GLU A 29 0.10 6.17 1.85
CA GLU A 29 0.59 7.07 0.82
C GLU A 29 1.93 6.57 0.30
N CYS A 30 2.07 6.46 -1.02
CA CYS A 30 3.36 6.15 -1.63
C CYS A 30 4.29 7.37 -1.49
N SER A 31 5.41 7.22 -0.79
CA SER A 31 6.37 8.34 -0.62
C SER A 31 7.08 8.79 -1.90
N GLU A 32 7.00 8.00 -2.99
CA GLU A 32 7.67 8.32 -4.26
C GLU A 32 6.77 9.10 -5.21
N CYS A 33 5.52 8.65 -5.45
CA CYS A 33 4.58 9.33 -6.35
C CYS A 33 3.50 10.13 -5.63
N GLY A 34 3.30 9.93 -4.32
CA GLY A 34 2.22 10.54 -3.55
C GLY A 34 0.85 9.91 -3.78
N THR A 35 0.76 8.77 -4.48
CA THR A 35 -0.52 8.07 -4.68
C THR A 35 -0.98 7.44 -3.37
N GLU A 36 -2.24 7.66 -3.03
CA GLU A 36 -2.90 7.03 -1.89
C GLU A 36 -3.45 5.66 -2.31
N VAL A 37 -3.07 4.62 -1.58
CA VAL A 37 -3.52 3.24 -1.81
C VAL A 37 -4.18 2.68 -0.58
N GLU A 38 -5.31 1.99 -0.76
CA GLU A 38 -6.00 1.29 0.33
C GLU A 38 -5.69 -0.20 0.26
N ILE A 39 -5.34 -0.79 1.40
CA ILE A 39 -5.14 -2.24 1.51
C ILE A 39 -6.49 -2.94 1.41
N THR A 40 -6.66 -3.80 0.40
CA THR A 40 -7.87 -4.59 0.19
C THR A 40 -7.70 -6.05 0.65
N SER A 41 -6.46 -6.52 0.79
CA SER A 41 -6.15 -7.87 1.26
C SER A 41 -4.72 -7.94 1.81
N ILE A 42 -4.46 -8.81 2.79
CA ILE A 42 -3.12 -9.00 3.39
C ILE A 42 -2.46 -10.35 3.05
N ASN A 43 -3.23 -11.33 2.53
CA ASN A 43 -2.76 -12.64 2.10
C ASN A 43 -3.61 -13.18 0.93
N PRO A 44 -3.21 -12.96 -0.33
CA PRO A 44 -2.05 -12.18 -0.78
C PRO A 44 -2.23 -10.68 -0.50
N LEU A 45 -1.12 -9.96 -0.30
CA LEU A 45 -1.20 -8.51 -0.05
C LEU A 45 -1.65 -7.82 -1.34
N SER A 46 -2.79 -7.13 -1.29
CA SER A 46 -3.40 -6.42 -2.41
C SER A 46 -3.95 -5.10 -1.93
N PHE A 47 -3.96 -4.14 -2.84
CA PHE A 47 -4.29 -2.76 -2.56
C PHE A 47 -4.87 -2.15 -3.84
N ARG A 48 -5.68 -1.12 -3.66
CA ARG A 48 -6.31 -0.38 -4.75
C ARG A 48 -5.88 1.08 -4.65
N GLU A 49 -5.66 1.71 -5.80
CA GLU A 49 -5.47 3.15 -5.85
C GLU A 49 -6.77 3.84 -5.44
N LEU A 50 -6.69 4.73 -4.46
CA LEU A 50 -7.79 5.61 -4.08
C LEU A 50 -7.67 6.90 -4.89
N VAL A 51 -8.05 6.84 -6.17
CA VAL A 51 -8.25 8.06 -6.95
C VAL A 51 -9.60 8.65 -6.53
N GLU A 52 -9.58 9.79 -5.84
CA GLU A 52 -10.76 10.65 -5.76
C GLU A 52 -11.05 11.20 -7.16
N GLU A 53 -11.90 10.50 -7.91
CA GLU A 53 -12.52 11.05 -9.12
C GLU A 53 -13.43 12.21 -8.68
N LYS A 54 -12.96 13.43 -8.97
CA LYS A 54 -13.67 14.67 -8.65
C LYS A 54 -14.75 15.01 -9.68
#